data_AF-A0A7J7KA96-F1
#
_entry.id   AF-A0A7J7KA96-F1
#
_cell.length_a   1.000
_cell.length_b   1.000
_cell.length_c   1.000
_cell.angle_alpha   90.00
_cell.angle_beta   90.00
_cell.angle_gamma   90.00
#
_symmetry.space_group_name_H-M   'P 1'
#
loop_
_entity.id
_entity.type
_entity.pdbx_description
1 polymer ?
#
loop_
_entity_poly.entity_id
_entity_poly.type
_entity_poly.pdbx_seq_one_letter_code
_entity_poly.pdbx_strand_id
1 'polypeptide(L)'
;MVISYKYDLKIALLSKGQTGDAAEFMSDHWFVDYYVAPWCRYQSYGVGVIYGYILWKTNGKLSYHWVLNLLLWMVSAALCLLPLYGPFNLEADHHSMSVAESVTYNSLTRTAWSIGLGYLILACHSGRGGWINEFLSWRGFIPLSRMTYCAYLVHPVVMLSLTFSNLTLTKISYLVYAYTFIMFLVCAYAVAFVFSLLFEAPFINIDKLFITGAMKKKKD
;
A
#
# COMPACT_ATOMS: atom_id res chain seq x y z
N MET A 1 -9.88 12.67 9.57
CA MET A 1 -9.85 13.74 10.60
C MET A 1 -11.18 13.83 11.37
N VAL A 2 -12.30 14.25 10.77
CA VAL A 2 -13.60 14.39 11.50
C VAL A 2 -14.18 13.05 11.98
N ILE A 3 -14.06 11.99 11.17
CA ILE A 3 -14.57 10.66 11.49
C ILE A 3 -13.78 10.04 12.66
N SER A 4 -12.44 10.14 12.62
CA SER A 4 -11.57 9.64 13.69
C SER A 4 -11.79 10.35 15.03
N TYR A 5 -12.13 11.64 15.04
CA TYR A 5 -12.44 12.39 16.25
C TYR A 5 -13.81 12.05 16.84
N LYS A 6 -14.81 11.76 15.98
CA LYS A 6 -16.18 11.45 16.42
C LYS A 6 -16.32 10.02 16.99
N TYR A 7 -15.49 9.08 16.54
CA TYR A 7 -15.61 7.65 16.86
C TYR A 7 -14.43 7.09 17.68
N ASP A 8 -13.55 7.96 18.20
CA ASP A 8 -12.37 7.58 19.01
C ASP A 8 -11.62 6.36 18.46
N LEU A 9 -11.30 6.42 17.16
CA LEU A 9 -10.77 5.27 16.43
C LEU A 9 -9.31 5.00 16.82
N LYS A 10 -9.09 3.89 17.52
CA LYS A 10 -7.75 3.38 17.85
C LYS A 10 -6.95 3.05 16.58
N ILE A 11 -5.63 3.21 16.64
CA ILE A 11 -4.71 3.18 15.48
C ILE A 11 -4.62 1.82 14.78
N ALA A 12 -5.06 0.72 15.39
CA ALA A 12 -4.89 -0.60 14.78
C ALA A 12 -6.01 -1.58 15.09
N LEU A 13 -6.26 -2.40 14.07
CA LEU A 13 -6.84 -3.75 14.08
C LEU A 13 -6.35 -4.63 15.25
N LEU A 14 -5.19 -4.31 15.83
CA LEU A 14 -4.52 -5.03 16.92
C LEU A 14 -4.96 -4.61 18.33
N SER A 15 -5.67 -3.48 18.50
CA SER A 15 -6.11 -3.04 19.83
C SER A 15 -7.40 -3.72 20.31
N LYS A 16 -8.18 -4.33 19.42
CA LYS A 16 -9.34 -5.15 19.79
C LYS A 16 -8.90 -6.62 19.68
N GLY A 17 -8.94 -7.33 20.81
CA GLY A 17 -8.68 -8.77 20.84
C GLY A 17 -9.55 -9.51 19.82
N GLN A 18 -9.00 -10.58 19.22
CA GLN A 18 -9.67 -11.51 18.31
C GLN A 18 -10.83 -12.24 19.00
N THR A 19 -11.91 -11.55 19.36
CA THR A 19 -13.07 -12.17 20.03
C THR A 19 -14.40 -11.99 19.31
N GLY A 20 -14.43 -11.40 18.11
CA GLY A 20 -15.67 -11.19 17.34
C GLY A 20 -15.78 -12.07 16.11
N ASP A 21 -16.98 -12.61 15.87
CA ASP A 21 -17.36 -13.31 14.64
C ASP A 21 -17.07 -12.45 13.38
N ALA A 22 -16.87 -13.08 12.22
CA ALA A 22 -16.58 -12.38 10.96
C ALA A 22 -17.60 -11.27 10.62
N ALA A 23 -18.86 -11.46 11.02
CA ALA A 23 -19.92 -10.47 10.86
C ALA A 23 -19.69 -9.22 11.72
N GLU A 24 -19.17 -9.38 12.94
CA GLU A 24 -18.87 -8.29 13.86
C GLU A 24 -17.69 -7.46 13.34
N PHE A 25 -16.65 -8.11 12.82
CA PHE A 25 -15.52 -7.46 12.16
C PHE A 25 -15.91 -6.66 10.92
N MET A 26 -16.79 -7.22 10.07
CA MET A 26 -17.28 -6.55 8.87
C MET A 26 -18.24 -5.39 9.19
N SER A 27 -18.90 -5.41 10.36
CA SER A 27 -19.77 -4.34 10.84
C SER A 27 -19.08 -3.26 11.67
N ASP A 28 -17.79 -3.45 12.00
CA ASP A 28 -17.08 -2.55 12.91
C ASP A 28 -16.88 -1.17 12.27
N HIS A 29 -17.19 -0.10 13.02
CA HIS A 29 -17.11 1.29 12.51
C HIS A 29 -15.74 1.66 11.96
N TRP A 30 -14.66 1.08 12.52
CA TRP A 30 -13.31 1.19 11.97
C TRP A 30 -13.21 0.66 10.53
N PHE A 31 -13.77 -0.52 10.27
CA PHE A 31 -13.69 -1.18 8.97
C PHE A 31 -14.54 -0.43 7.94
N VAL A 32 -15.78 -0.08 8.29
CA VAL A 32 -16.73 0.56 7.36
C VAL A 32 -16.38 2.04 7.11
N ASP A 33 -16.17 2.82 8.17
CA ASP A 33 -16.08 4.29 8.05
C ASP A 33 -14.66 4.81 7.79
N TYR A 34 -13.63 4.01 8.07
CA TYR A 34 -12.23 4.42 7.90
C TYR A 34 -11.45 3.54 6.92
N TYR A 35 -11.57 2.21 6.98
CA TYR A 35 -10.80 1.31 6.13
C TYR A 35 -11.36 1.19 4.69
N VAL A 36 -12.68 0.99 4.56
CA VAL A 36 -13.39 0.83 3.28
C VAL A 36 -13.66 2.18 2.60
N ALA A 37 -13.86 3.23 3.39
CA ALA A 37 -14.10 4.59 2.93
C ALA A 37 -13.05 5.11 1.91
N PRO A 38 -13.40 5.32 0.63
CA PRO A 38 -12.46 5.77 -0.39
C PRO A 38 -12.02 7.22 -0.18
N TRP A 39 -12.85 8.05 0.46
CA TRP A 39 -12.51 9.45 0.76
C TRP A 39 -11.34 9.56 1.73
N CYS A 40 -11.10 8.61 2.64
CA CYS A 40 -9.91 8.64 3.50
C CYS A 40 -8.59 8.41 2.73
N ARG A 41 -8.66 8.18 1.41
CA ARG A 41 -7.52 7.93 0.52
C ARG A 41 -7.29 9.05 -0.50
N TYR A 42 -8.10 10.13 -0.51
CA TYR A 42 -7.97 11.20 -1.52
C TYR A 42 -6.60 11.89 -1.48
N GLN A 43 -5.98 11.97 -0.30
CA GLN A 43 -4.74 12.71 -0.06
C GLN A 43 -3.58 12.12 -0.87
N SER A 44 -3.47 10.79 -0.93
CA SER A 44 -2.44 10.11 -1.72
C SER A 44 -2.61 10.34 -3.21
N TYR A 45 -3.85 10.41 -3.70
CA TYR A 45 -4.14 10.73 -5.10
C TYR A 45 -3.75 12.17 -5.43
N GLY A 46 -4.09 13.12 -4.56
CA GLY A 46 -3.72 14.53 -4.74
C GLY A 46 -2.20 14.72 -4.84
N VAL A 47 -1.44 14.09 -3.95
CA VAL A 47 0.03 14.09 -3.99
C VAL A 47 0.53 13.51 -5.32
N GLY A 48 0.00 12.37 -5.75
CA GLY A 48 0.36 11.75 -7.04
C GLY A 48 0.10 12.67 -8.24
N VAL A 49 -1.05 13.35 -8.28
CA VAL A 49 -1.40 14.31 -9.35
C VAL A 49 -0.43 15.49 -9.36
N ILE A 50 -0.03 16.02 -8.19
CA ILE A 50 0.94 17.11 -8.10
C ILE A 50 2.29 16.69 -8.67
N TYR A 51 2.83 15.53 -8.26
CA TYR A 51 4.10 15.03 -8.78
C TYR A 51 4.03 14.71 -10.28
N GLY A 52 2.91 14.14 -10.75
CA GLY A 52 2.66 13.92 -12.18
C GLY A 52 2.63 15.22 -12.98
N TYR A 53 1.99 16.27 -12.45
CA TYR A 53 1.97 17.60 -13.07
C TYR A 53 3.37 18.22 -13.15
N ILE A 54 4.16 18.09 -12.08
CA ILE A 54 5.56 18.55 -12.06
C ILE A 54 6.38 17.84 -13.15
N LEU A 55 6.24 16.52 -13.27
CA LEU A 55 6.93 15.73 -14.30
C LEU A 55 6.52 16.14 -15.71
N TRP A 56 5.23 16.37 -15.93
CA TRP A 56 4.71 16.84 -17.22
C TRP A 56 5.26 18.22 -17.58
N LYS A 57 5.21 19.18 -16.66
CA LYS A 57 5.71 20.55 -16.89
C LYS A 57 7.21 20.62 -17.13
N THR A 58 7.97 19.71 -16.51
CA THR A 58 9.44 19.66 -16.62
C THR A 58 9.94 18.75 -17.73
N ASN A 59 9.06 18.16 -18.56
CA ASN A 59 9.40 17.14 -19.56
C ASN A 59 10.28 16.01 -18.98
N GLY A 60 10.06 15.66 -17.71
CA GLY A 60 10.84 14.66 -17.00
C GLY A 60 12.29 15.04 -16.69
N LYS A 61 12.71 16.29 -16.94
CA LYS A 61 14.07 16.78 -16.73
C LYS A 61 14.07 17.90 -15.70
N LEU A 62 14.15 17.55 -14.42
CA LEU A 62 14.51 18.55 -13.41
C LEU A 62 16.02 18.78 -13.43
N SER A 63 16.45 20.04 -13.34
CA SER A 63 17.86 20.38 -13.09
C SER A 63 17.96 21.14 -11.76
N TYR A 64 18.58 20.53 -10.76
CA TYR A 64 18.86 21.17 -9.47
C TYR A 64 20.15 20.62 -8.85
N HIS A 65 20.69 21.36 -7.88
CA HIS A 65 21.98 21.09 -7.25
C HIS A 65 21.99 19.75 -6.49
N TRP A 66 23.12 19.05 -6.49
CA TRP A 66 23.24 17.70 -5.88
C TRP A 66 22.93 17.68 -4.37
N VAL A 67 23.24 18.77 -3.66
CA VAL A 67 22.90 18.93 -2.23
C VAL A 67 21.39 18.90 -2.01
N LEU A 68 20.62 19.56 -2.88
CA LEU A 68 19.16 19.55 -2.79
C LEU A 68 18.60 18.14 -3.04
N ASN A 69 19.22 17.37 -3.94
CA ASN A 69 18.88 15.96 -4.15
C ASN A 69 19.05 15.15 -2.86
N LEU A 70 20.20 15.30 -2.20
CA LEU A 70 20.49 14.57 -0.98
C LEU A 70 19.52 14.95 0.16
N LEU A 71 19.22 16.24 0.31
CA LEU A 71 18.23 16.71 1.29
C LEU A 71 16.83 16.14 1.03
N LEU A 72 16.38 16.17 -0.23
CA LEU A 72 15.06 15.63 -0.58
C LEU A 72 15.00 14.10 -0.40
N TRP A 73 16.10 13.38 -0.65
CA TRP A 73 16.21 11.96 -0.32
C TRP A 73 16.13 11.69 1.18
N MET A 74 16.82 12.48 2.00
CA MET A 74 16.76 12.37 3.46
C MET A 74 15.36 12.67 3.99
N VAL A 75 14.72 13.72 3.48
CA VAL A 75 13.33 14.08 3.84
C VAL A 75 12.37 12.98 3.41
N SER A 76 12.52 12.45 2.19
CA SER A 76 11.71 11.34 1.68
C SER A 76 11.85 10.08 2.55
N ALA A 77 13.08 9.72 2.91
CA ALA A 77 13.34 8.58 3.79
C ALA A 77 12.71 8.79 5.16
N ALA A 78 12.88 9.97 5.77
CA ALA A 78 12.26 10.32 7.04
C ALA A 78 10.73 10.22 6.97
N LEU A 79 10.11 10.75 5.91
CA LEU A 79 8.65 10.69 5.71
C LEU A 79 8.11 9.26 5.53
N CYS A 80 8.90 8.34 4.98
CA CYS A 80 8.55 6.92 4.90
C CYS A 80 8.78 6.20 6.25
N LEU A 81 9.84 6.56 7.00
CA LEU A 81 10.16 5.92 8.28
C LEU A 81 9.25 6.38 9.42
N LEU A 82 8.77 7.63 9.39
CA LEU A 82 7.86 8.20 10.40
C LEU A 82 6.59 7.34 10.61
N PRO A 83 5.85 6.96 9.56
CA PRO A 83 4.78 5.97 9.64
C PRO A 83 5.20 4.65 10.27
N LEU A 84 6.38 4.13 9.91
CA LEU A 84 6.81 2.79 10.29
C LEU A 84 7.19 2.70 11.78
N TYR A 85 7.87 3.72 12.30
CA TYR A 85 8.33 3.79 13.70
C TYR A 85 7.45 4.64 14.60
N GLY A 86 6.48 5.38 14.06
CA GLY A 86 5.52 6.16 14.84
C GLY A 86 4.79 5.35 15.93
N PRO A 87 4.29 4.13 15.66
CA PRO A 87 3.62 3.32 16.68
C PRO A 87 4.59 2.57 17.60
N PHE A 88 5.90 2.58 17.32
CA PHE A 88 6.90 1.83 18.07
C PHE A 88 7.01 2.28 19.54
N ASN A 89 6.93 3.59 19.78
CA ASN A 89 7.00 4.13 21.14
C ASN A 89 5.67 4.00 21.91
N LEU A 90 4.57 3.75 21.20
CA LEU A 90 3.24 3.63 21.80
C LEU A 90 2.99 2.27 22.44
N GLU A 91 3.62 1.22 21.91
CA GLU A 91 3.54 -0.13 22.50
C GLU A 91 4.48 -0.31 23.70
N ALA A 92 5.60 0.44 23.76
CA ALA A 92 6.62 0.28 24.80
C ALA A 92 6.24 0.91 26.15
N ASP A 93 5.53 2.04 26.16
CA ASP A 93 5.31 2.83 27.38
C ASP A 93 3.90 2.71 28.00
N HIS A 94 3.04 1.82 27.48
CA HIS A 94 1.64 1.65 27.92
C HIS A 94 0.84 2.97 28.06
N HIS A 95 1.28 4.04 27.40
CA HIS A 95 0.59 5.33 27.45
C HIS A 95 -0.61 5.27 26.51
N SER A 96 -1.81 5.43 27.08
CA SER A 96 -3.03 5.64 26.32
C SER A 96 -2.88 6.93 25.51
N MET A 97 -2.69 6.77 24.20
CA MET A 97 -2.52 7.88 23.27
C MET A 97 -3.68 8.85 23.37
N SER A 98 -3.39 10.16 23.39
CA SER A 98 -4.46 11.16 23.35
C SER A 98 -5.22 11.03 22.01
N VAL A 99 -6.54 11.24 22.05
CA VAL A 99 -7.40 11.21 20.85
C VAL A 99 -6.84 12.12 19.76
N ALA A 100 -6.26 13.26 20.14
CA ALA A 100 -5.63 14.19 19.21
C ALA A 100 -4.40 13.60 18.48
N GLU A 101 -3.56 12.83 19.18
CA GLU A 101 -2.37 12.20 18.60
C GLU A 101 -2.77 11.04 17.68
N SER A 102 -3.76 10.24 18.05
CA SER A 102 -4.27 9.15 17.20
C SER A 102 -4.90 9.66 15.91
N VAL A 103 -5.67 10.75 15.99
CA VAL A 103 -6.33 11.36 14.83
C VAL A 103 -5.32 12.00 13.88
N THR A 104 -4.30 12.68 14.42
CA THR A 104 -3.25 13.30 13.61
C THR A 104 -2.37 12.24 12.96
N TYR A 105 -1.91 11.23 13.72
CA TYR A 105 -1.13 10.12 13.18
C TYR A 105 -1.88 9.39 12.06
N ASN A 106 -3.15 9.01 12.27
CA ASN A 106 -3.96 8.34 11.25
C ASN A 106 -4.19 9.19 9.99
N SER A 107 -4.25 10.52 10.11
CA SER A 107 -4.49 11.41 8.97
C SER A 107 -3.21 11.75 8.19
N LEU A 108 -2.08 11.94 8.89
CA LEU A 108 -0.82 12.38 8.29
C LEU A 108 -0.01 11.22 7.72
N THR A 109 -0.06 10.04 8.35
CA THR A 109 0.77 8.88 7.97
C THR A 109 0.67 8.55 6.48
N ARG A 110 -0.55 8.46 5.95
CA ARG A 110 -0.78 8.15 4.53
C ARG A 110 -0.27 9.24 3.59
N THR A 111 -0.42 10.51 4.00
CA THR A 111 0.04 11.67 3.23
C THR A 111 1.56 11.74 3.20
N ALA A 112 2.20 11.58 4.36
CA ALA A 112 3.66 11.56 4.51
C ALA A 112 4.29 10.45 3.65
N TRP A 113 3.76 9.23 3.75
CA TRP A 113 4.20 8.10 2.92
C TRP A 113 4.08 8.39 1.43
N SER A 114 2.96 8.99 1.00
CA SER A 114 2.72 9.32 -0.41
C SER A 114 3.67 10.42 -0.92
N ILE A 115 4.04 11.39 -0.09
CA ILE A 115 5.01 12.44 -0.44
C ILE A 115 6.40 11.83 -0.61
N GLY A 116 6.82 10.94 0.31
CA GLY A 116 8.09 10.22 0.18
C GLY A 116 8.16 9.40 -1.11
N LEU A 117 7.13 8.58 -1.38
CA LEU A 117 7.07 7.82 -2.63
C LEU A 117 6.96 8.73 -3.88
N GLY A 118 6.28 9.87 -3.79
CA GLY A 118 6.19 10.83 -4.88
C GLY A 118 7.57 11.38 -5.28
N TYR A 119 8.41 11.73 -4.29
CA TYR A 119 9.78 12.16 -4.56
C TYR A 119 10.65 11.01 -5.11
N LEU A 120 10.50 9.78 -4.59
CA LEU A 120 11.19 8.59 -5.11
C LEU A 120 10.95 8.45 -6.63
N ILE A 121 9.69 8.50 -7.06
CA ILE A 121 9.30 8.37 -8.47
C ILE A 121 9.90 9.53 -9.28
N LEU A 122 9.81 10.76 -8.78
CA LEU A 122 10.36 11.93 -9.45
C LEU A 122 11.88 11.83 -9.62
N ALA A 123 12.60 11.36 -8.60
CA ALA A 123 14.04 11.17 -8.62
C ALA A 123 14.47 10.09 -9.62
N CYS A 124 13.77 8.95 -9.64
CA CYS A 124 14.00 7.88 -10.62
C CYS A 124 13.76 8.36 -12.05
N HIS A 125 12.64 9.05 -12.31
CA HIS A 125 12.32 9.55 -13.64
C HIS A 125 13.27 10.67 -14.11
N SER A 126 13.74 11.52 -13.20
CA SER A 126 14.67 12.62 -13.52
C SER A 126 16.12 12.16 -13.71
N GLY A 127 16.41 10.85 -13.63
CA GLY A 127 17.76 10.30 -13.74
C GLY A 127 18.65 10.55 -12.52
N ARG A 128 18.08 11.01 -11.39
CA ARG A 128 18.80 11.27 -10.12
C ARG A 128 18.60 10.17 -9.07
N GLY A 129 17.99 9.05 -9.46
CA GLY A 129 17.78 7.90 -8.59
C GLY A 129 19.01 7.02 -8.36
N GLY A 130 20.07 7.19 -9.15
CA GLY A 130 21.33 6.41 -9.02
C GLY A 130 21.07 4.90 -8.94
N TRP A 131 21.67 4.26 -7.94
CA TRP A 131 21.51 2.82 -7.65
C TRP A 131 20.06 2.37 -7.41
N ILE A 132 19.24 3.24 -6.82
CA ILE A 132 17.83 2.92 -6.52
C ILE A 132 17.02 2.78 -7.80
N ASN A 133 17.30 3.63 -8.81
CA ASN A 133 16.65 3.51 -10.11
C ASN A 133 17.01 2.19 -10.81
N GLU A 134 18.28 1.77 -10.72
CA GLU A 134 18.74 0.51 -11.30
C GLU A 134 18.11 -0.71 -10.61
N PHE A 135 18.01 -0.67 -9.28
CA PHE A 135 17.31 -1.69 -8.50
C PHE A 135 15.83 -1.78 -8.86
N LEU A 136 15.10 -0.66 -8.88
CA LEU A 136 13.67 -0.67 -9.22
C LEU A 136 13.40 -1.01 -10.69
N SER A 137 14.34 -0.73 -11.59
CA SER A 137 14.22 -1.05 -13.03
C SER A 137 14.60 -2.49 -13.35
N TRP A 138 14.82 -3.33 -12.34
CA TRP A 138 15.25 -4.71 -12.56
C TRP A 138 14.16 -5.55 -13.23
N ARG A 139 14.54 -6.28 -14.28
CA ARG A 139 13.62 -7.12 -15.08
C ARG A 139 12.93 -8.22 -14.26
N GLY A 140 13.49 -8.62 -13.12
CA GLY A 140 12.86 -9.57 -12.20
C GLY A 140 11.54 -9.06 -11.60
N PHE A 141 11.36 -7.74 -11.49
CA PHE A 141 10.11 -7.16 -10.97
C PHE A 141 8.98 -7.10 -12.00
N ILE A 142 9.27 -7.33 -13.29
CA ILE A 142 8.25 -7.32 -14.35
C ILE A 142 7.16 -8.37 -14.11
N PRO A 143 7.46 -9.68 -13.93
CA PRO A 143 6.42 -10.68 -13.65
C PRO A 143 5.69 -10.41 -12.33
N LEU A 144 6.43 -9.97 -11.30
CA LEU A 144 5.85 -9.70 -9.99
C LEU A 144 4.83 -8.55 -10.07
N SER A 145 5.18 -7.46 -10.76
CA SER A 145 4.32 -6.30 -10.98
C SER A 145 3.01 -6.65 -11.68
N ARG A 146 3.05 -7.57 -12.65
CA ARG A 146 1.83 -8.05 -13.34
C ARG A 146 0.91 -8.83 -12.39
N MET A 147 1.49 -9.65 -11.52
CA MET A 147 0.73 -10.45 -10.56
C MET A 147 0.20 -9.64 -9.36
N THR A 148 0.76 -8.46 -9.08
CA THR A 148 0.36 -7.61 -7.95
C THR A 148 -1.14 -7.29 -7.95
N TYR A 149 -1.76 -7.14 -9.13
CA TYR A 149 -3.20 -6.89 -9.20
C TYR A 149 -4.02 -8.09 -8.67
N CYS A 150 -3.71 -9.29 -9.16
CA CYS A 150 -4.34 -10.52 -8.64
C CYS A 150 -4.04 -10.73 -7.16
N ALA A 151 -2.80 -10.45 -6.73
CA ALA A 151 -2.40 -10.53 -5.33
C ALA A 151 -3.21 -9.57 -4.46
N TYR A 152 -3.44 -8.33 -4.91
CA TYR A 152 -4.25 -7.35 -4.18
C TYR A 152 -5.70 -7.83 -3.97
N LEU A 153 -6.30 -8.49 -4.96
CA LEU A 153 -7.68 -9.01 -4.85
C LEU A 153 -7.79 -10.22 -3.90
N VAL A 154 -6.80 -11.11 -3.95
CA VAL A 154 -6.81 -12.37 -3.20
C VAL A 154 -6.30 -12.21 -1.77
N HIS A 155 -5.40 -11.25 -1.54
CA HIS A 155 -4.74 -11.04 -0.26
C HIS A 155 -5.69 -10.87 0.94
N PRO A 156 -6.78 -10.07 0.87
CA PRO A 156 -7.75 -9.97 1.97
C PRO A 156 -8.41 -11.30 2.31
N VAL A 157 -8.76 -12.10 1.29
CA VAL A 157 -9.38 -13.42 1.47
C VAL A 157 -8.41 -14.36 2.17
N VAL A 158 -7.16 -14.41 1.71
CA VAL A 158 -6.10 -15.24 2.31
C VAL A 158 -5.84 -14.84 3.76
N MET A 159 -5.74 -13.54 4.06
CA MET A 159 -5.56 -13.06 5.42
C MET A 159 -6.71 -13.47 6.33
N LEU A 160 -7.97 -13.29 5.90
CA LEU A 160 -9.13 -13.67 6.69
C LEU A 160 -9.17 -15.19 6.91
N SER A 161 -9.01 -15.99 5.85
CA SER A 161 -9.03 -17.46 5.95
C SER A 161 -7.99 -18.00 6.94
N LEU A 162 -6.76 -17.51 6.87
CA LEU A 162 -5.69 -17.90 7.77
C LEU A 162 -5.91 -17.40 9.19
N THR A 163 -6.43 -16.19 9.38
CA THR A 163 -6.72 -15.64 10.70
C THR A 163 -7.83 -16.40 11.42
N PHE A 164 -8.91 -16.77 10.72
CA PHE A 164 -10.00 -17.59 11.27
C PHE A 164 -9.60 -19.04 11.53
N SER A 165 -8.65 -19.57 10.76
CA SER A 165 -8.13 -20.93 10.98
C SER A 165 -7.26 -21.02 12.25
N ASN A 166 -6.72 -19.89 12.73
CA ASN A 166 -5.96 -19.85 13.97
C ASN A 166 -6.91 -19.80 15.17
N LEU A 167 -7.11 -20.94 15.83
CA LEU A 167 -7.94 -21.09 17.02
C LEU A 167 -7.25 -20.64 18.32
N THR A 168 -5.98 -20.21 18.24
CA THR A 168 -5.16 -19.85 19.41
C THR A 168 -4.73 -18.38 19.35
N LEU A 169 -4.81 -17.69 20.50
CA LEU A 169 -4.26 -16.35 20.68
C LEU A 169 -2.76 -16.33 20.40
N THR A 170 -2.35 -15.67 19.32
CA THR A 170 -0.94 -15.44 19.01
C THR A 170 -0.31 -14.50 20.03
N LYS A 171 0.78 -14.94 20.65
CA LYS A 171 1.60 -14.08 21.52
C LYS A 171 2.23 -12.97 20.69
N ILE A 172 2.13 -11.74 21.18
CA ILE A 172 2.74 -10.56 20.57
C ILE A 172 4.26 -10.67 20.74
N SER A 173 4.97 -10.93 19.64
CA SER A 173 6.44 -10.98 19.59
C SER A 173 6.92 -10.56 18.21
N TYR A 174 8.09 -9.91 18.13
CA TYR A 174 8.67 -9.42 16.87
C TYR A 174 8.86 -10.54 15.85
N LEU A 175 9.33 -11.71 16.31
CA LEU A 175 9.52 -12.88 15.45
C LEU A 175 8.17 -13.39 14.93
N VAL A 176 7.12 -13.30 15.76
CA VAL A 176 5.76 -13.70 15.38
C VAL A 176 5.22 -12.83 14.25
N TYR A 177 5.38 -11.51 14.34
CA TYR A 177 4.99 -10.62 13.25
C TYR A 177 5.81 -10.84 11.99
N ALA A 178 7.13 -11.02 12.12
CA ALA A 178 8.01 -11.22 10.96
C ALA A 178 7.64 -12.48 10.17
N TYR A 179 7.49 -13.64 10.83
CA TYR A 179 7.10 -14.86 10.11
C TYR A 179 5.66 -14.80 9.60
N THR A 180 4.74 -14.17 10.34
CA THR A 180 3.34 -14.04 9.93
C THR A 180 3.21 -13.16 8.68
N PHE A 181 3.97 -12.07 8.59
CA PHE A 181 4.06 -11.23 7.40
C PHE A 181 4.57 -12.00 6.18
N ILE A 182 5.68 -12.73 6.34
CA ILE A 182 6.25 -13.54 5.26
C ILE A 182 5.26 -14.63 4.81
N MET A 183 4.58 -15.27 5.76
CA MET A 183 3.57 -16.29 5.48
C MET A 183 2.42 -15.70 4.65
N PHE A 184 1.83 -14.58 5.06
CA PHE A 184 0.77 -13.92 4.30
C PHE A 184 1.24 -13.51 2.90
N LEU A 185 2.45 -12.96 2.79
CA LEU A 185 3.02 -12.55 1.51
C LEU A 185 3.15 -13.75 0.55
N VAL A 186 3.80 -14.83 0.99
CA VAL A 186 4.03 -16.01 0.16
C VAL A 186 2.71 -16.68 -0.22
N CYS A 187 1.79 -16.87 0.73
CA CYS A 187 0.48 -17.47 0.44
C CYS A 187 -0.34 -16.61 -0.52
N ALA A 188 -0.38 -15.29 -0.34
CA ALA A 188 -1.12 -14.40 -1.22
C ALA A 188 -0.58 -14.43 -2.65
N TYR A 189 0.75 -14.40 -2.84
CA TYR A 189 1.34 -14.50 -4.17
C TYR A 189 1.18 -15.89 -4.80
N ALA A 190 1.21 -16.97 -4.01
CA ALA A 190 0.97 -18.32 -4.51
C ALA A 190 -0.46 -18.49 -5.03
N VAL A 191 -1.47 -18.03 -4.27
CA VAL A 191 -2.86 -18.08 -4.71
C VAL A 191 -3.12 -17.12 -5.86
N ALA A 192 -2.52 -15.91 -5.84
CA ALA A 192 -2.58 -14.97 -6.95
C ALA A 192 -2.01 -15.53 -8.25
N PHE A 193 -0.94 -16.33 -8.18
CA PHE A 193 -0.39 -17.01 -9.34
C PHE A 193 -1.41 -17.95 -9.98
N VAL A 194 -2.02 -18.83 -9.18
CA VAL A 194 -3.07 -19.74 -9.65
C VAL A 194 -4.25 -18.94 -10.23
N PHE A 195 -4.68 -17.88 -9.56
CA PHE A 195 -5.76 -17.01 -10.01
C PHE A 195 -5.45 -16.32 -11.35
N SER A 196 -4.23 -15.81 -11.51
CA SER A 196 -3.77 -15.18 -12.76
C SER A 196 -3.75 -16.16 -13.93
N LEU A 197 -3.39 -17.43 -13.71
CA LEU A 197 -3.40 -18.45 -14.76
C LEU A 197 -4.82 -18.86 -15.15
N LEU A 198 -5.73 -18.96 -14.19
CA LEU A 198 -7.10 -19.40 -14.43
C LEU A 198 -7.99 -18.31 -15.04
N PHE A 199 -7.78 -17.05 -14.68
CA PHE A 199 -8.64 -15.95 -15.13
C PHE A 199 -7.90 -14.98 -16.05
N GLU A 200 -6.76 -14.44 -15.64
CA GLU A 200 -6.07 -13.39 -16.41
C GLU A 200 -5.61 -13.90 -17.79
N ALA A 201 -5.01 -15.10 -17.85
CA ALA A 201 -4.52 -15.69 -19.10
C ALA A 201 -5.63 -15.93 -20.16
N PRO A 202 -6.78 -16.57 -19.85
CA PRO A 202 -7.85 -16.72 -20.83
C PRO A 202 -8.50 -15.39 -21.21
N PHE A 203 -8.70 -14.46 -20.27
CA PHE A 203 -9.28 -13.14 -20.60
C PHE A 203 -8.39 -12.33 -21.54
N ILE A 204 -7.07 -12.34 -21.34
CA ILE A 204 -6.13 -11.67 -22.26
C ILE A 204 -6.19 -12.27 -23.66
N ASN A 205 -6.34 -13.60 -23.78
CA ASN A 205 -6.41 -14.27 -25.08
C ASN A 205 -7.73 -13.96 -25.80
N ILE A 206 -8.84 -13.88 -25.07
CA ILE A 206 -10.14 -13.50 -25.61
C ILE A 206 -10.10 -12.03 -26.09
N ASP A 207 -9.55 -11.11 -25.31
CA ASP A 207 -9.47 -9.70 -25.67
C ASP A 207 -8.61 -9.49 -26.94
N LYS A 208 -7.48 -10.20 -27.05
CA LYS A 208 -6.67 -10.21 -28.28
C LYS A 208 -7.43 -10.73 -29.50
N LEU A 209 -8.29 -11.73 -29.34
CA LEU A 209 -9.13 -12.24 -30.43
C LEU A 209 -10.17 -11.21 -30.88
N PHE A 210 -10.83 -10.52 -29.95
CA PHE A 210 -11.81 -9.48 -30.28
C PHE A 210 -11.16 -8.27 -30.95
N ILE A 211 -10.01 -7.79 -30.45
CA ILE A 211 -9.30 -6.64 -31.02
C ILE A 211 -8.72 -6.98 -32.41
N THR A 212 -8.12 -8.17 -32.56
CA THR A 212 -7.57 -8.60 -33.85
C THR A 212 -8.69 -8.84 -34.88
N GLY A 213 -9.83 -9.41 -34.44
CA GLY A 213 -11.01 -9.56 -35.28
C GLY A 213 -11.64 -8.23 -35.70
N ALA A 214 -11.69 -7.24 -34.81
CA ALA A 214 -12.21 -5.90 -35.11
C ALA A 214 -11.28 -5.12 -36.06
N MET A 215 -9.95 -5.23 -35.90
CA MET A 215 -9.00 -4.60 -36.82
C MET A 215 -9.00 -5.21 -38.22
N LYS A 216 -9.28 -6.51 -38.34
CA LYS A 216 -9.40 -7.19 -39.65
C LYS A 216 -10.64 -6.70 -40.40
N LYS A 217 -11.76 -6.49 -39.70
CA LYS A 217 -13.04 -6.04 -40.27
C LYS A 217 -13.08 -4.56 -40.71
N LYS A 218 -12.10 -3.74 -40.28
CA LYS A 218 -11.98 -2.32 -40.67
C LYS A 218 -11.09 -2.11 -41.91
N LYS A 219 -10.44 -3.17 -42.39
CA LYS A 219 -9.51 -3.14 -43.52
C LYS A 219 -10.12 -3.70 -44.82
N ASP A 220 -11.31 -4.28 -44.73
CA ASP A 220 -12.19 -4.68 -45.83
C ASP A 220 -13.32 -3.63 -45.97
#